data_AF-A0A6P0Q3K8-F1
#
_entry.id   AF-A0A6P0Q3K8-F1
#
_cell.length_a   1.000
_cell.length_b   1.000
_cell.length_c   1.000
_cell.angle_alpha   90.00
_cell.angle_beta   90.00
_cell.angle_gamma   90.00
#
_symmetry.space_group_name_H-M   'P 1'
#
loop_
_entity.id
_entity.type
_entity.pdbx_description
1 polymer ?
#
loop_
_entity_poly.entity_id
_entity_poly.type
_entity_poly.pdbx_seq_one_letter_code
_entity_poly.pdbx_strand_id
1 'polypeptide(L)'
;LLLAYGVGFLAIPLLRYFWVQWKKNQIEAQNQERQENAIALNQADEALQNKIAYAQQFAAQNVIREDNLVYSSEKDLLDQDIERKDQIDAEWEQRLELGSTQNLDTTN
;
A
#
# COMPACT_ATOMS: atom_id res chain seq x y z
N LEU A 1 -13.81 -0.84 -43.76
CA LEU A 1 -13.55 0.08 -42.62
C LEU A 1 -14.66 0.07 -41.56
N LEU A 2 -15.94 0.24 -41.92
CA LEU A 2 -17.04 0.31 -40.94
C LEU A 2 -17.17 -0.95 -40.06
N LEU A 3 -17.00 -2.14 -40.64
CA LEU A 3 -17.06 -3.41 -39.90
C LEU A 3 -15.94 -3.55 -38.88
N ALA A 4 -14.71 -3.16 -39.23
CA ALA A 4 -13.57 -3.23 -38.31
C ALA A 4 -13.78 -2.30 -37.11
N TYR A 5 -14.34 -1.10 -37.34
CA TYR A 5 -14.66 -0.16 -36.27
C TYR A 5 -15.77 -0.70 -35.35
N GLY A 6 -16.84 -1.25 -35.94
CA GLY A 6 -17.94 -1.85 -35.15
C GLY A 6 -17.48 -3.05 -34.31
N VAL A 7 -16.62 -3.92 -34.86
CA VAL A 7 -16.03 -5.03 -34.11
C VAL A 7 -15.12 -4.51 -33.00
N GLY A 8 -14.27 -3.52 -33.27
CA GLY A 8 -13.39 -2.92 -32.26
C GLY A 8 -14.17 -2.28 -31.11
N PHE A 9 -15.26 -1.56 -31.42
CA PHE A 9 -16.11 -0.90 -30.43
C PHE A 9 -16.72 -1.88 -29.42
N LEU A 10 -17.02 -3.11 -29.83
CA LEU A 10 -17.54 -4.15 -28.95
C LEU A 10 -16.44 -5.02 -28.33
N ALA A 11 -15.38 -5.34 -29.08
CA ALA A 11 -14.32 -6.23 -28.63
C ALA A 11 -13.47 -5.63 -27.49
N ILE A 12 -13.13 -4.35 -27.56
CA ILE A 12 -12.32 -3.67 -26.54
C ILE A 12 -12.99 -3.70 -25.16
N PRO A 13 -14.25 -3.26 -24.99
CA PRO A 13 -14.91 -3.30 -23.68
C PRO A 13 -15.13 -4.73 -23.18
N LEU A 14 -15.39 -5.70 -24.07
CA LEU A 14 -15.53 -7.11 -23.68
C LEU A 14 -14.21 -7.66 -23.14
N LEU A 15 -13.11 -7.53 -23.87
CA LEU A 15 -11.78 -7.97 -23.43
C LEU A 15 -11.39 -7.33 -22.09
N ARG A 16 -11.60 -6.01 -21.95
CA ARG A 16 -11.36 -5.28 -20.70
C ARG A 16 -12.20 -5.83 -19.55
N TYR A 17 -13.48 -6.09 -19.79
CA TYR A 17 -14.38 -6.63 -18.78
C TYR A 17 -13.90 -7.98 -18.27
N PHE A 18 -13.58 -8.91 -19.17
CA PHE A 18 -13.06 -10.23 -18.78
C PHE A 18 -11.75 -10.13 -17.98
N TRP A 19 -10.84 -9.24 -18.37
CA TRP A 19 -9.57 -9.03 -17.65
C TRP A 19 -9.80 -8.54 -16.21
N VAL A 20 -10.68 -7.54 -16.03
CA VAL A 20 -10.99 -6.99 -14.71
C VAL A 20 -11.68 -8.03 -13.83
N GLN A 21 -12.61 -8.82 -14.38
CA GLN A 21 -13.29 -9.88 -13.62
C GLN A 21 -12.30 -10.96 -13.17
N TRP A 22 -11.37 -11.37 -14.03
CA TRP A 22 -10.36 -12.37 -13.66
C TRP A 22 -9.46 -11.88 -12.52
N LYS A 23 -9.01 -10.62 -12.56
CA LYS A 23 -8.24 -10.01 -11.48
C LYS A 23 -9.04 -9.93 -10.16
N LYS A 24 -10.35 -9.66 -10.24
CA LYS A 24 -11.22 -9.62 -9.05
C LYS A 24 -11.36 -10.98 -8.38
N ASN A 25 -11.50 -12.07 -9.14
CA ASN A 25 -11.66 -13.41 -8.57
C ASN A 25 -10.47 -13.83 -7.69
N GLN A 26 -9.25 -13.44 -8.05
CA GLN A 26 -8.07 -13.75 -7.26
C GLN A 26 -7.99 -12.94 -5.95
N ILE A 27 -8.58 -11.75 -5.92
CA ILE A 27 -8.71 -10.93 -4.70
C ILE A 27 -9.83 -11.47 -3.82
N GLU A 28 -10.94 -11.90 -4.42
CA GLU A 28 -12.09 -12.44 -3.72
C GLU A 28 -11.74 -13.72 -2.94
N ALA A 29 -10.98 -14.63 -3.56
CA ALA A 29 -10.50 -15.85 -2.89
C ALA A 29 -9.64 -15.54 -1.64
N GLN A 30 -8.75 -14.56 -1.72
CA GLN A 30 -7.93 -14.14 -0.58
C GLN A 30 -8.75 -13.42 0.49
N ASN A 31 -9.73 -12.61 0.08
CA ASN A 31 -10.62 -11.96 1.03
C ASN A 31 -11.50 -12.97 1.76
N GLN A 32 -11.96 -14.01 1.08
CA GLN A 32 -12.70 -15.11 1.68
C GLN A 32 -11.85 -15.82 2.74
N GLU A 33 -10.60 -16.16 2.43
CA GLU A 33 -9.67 -16.76 3.41
C GLU A 33 -9.44 -15.85 4.62
N ARG A 34 -9.26 -14.54 4.41
CA ARG A 34 -9.15 -13.55 5.51
C ARG A 34 -10.43 -13.50 6.36
N GLN A 35 -11.59 -13.60 5.73
CA GLN A 35 -12.87 -13.60 6.44
C GLN A 35 -13.06 -14.87 7.28
N GLU A 36 -12.74 -16.04 6.73
CA GLU A 36 -12.79 -17.33 7.45
C GLU A 36 -11.85 -17.32 8.67
N ASN A 37 -10.63 -16.81 8.49
CA ASN A 37 -9.68 -16.63 9.59
C ASN A 37 -10.19 -15.63 10.64
N ALA A 38 -10.80 -14.52 10.23
CA ALA A 38 -11.39 -13.57 11.16
C ALA A 38 -12.54 -14.19 11.98
N ILE A 39 -13.38 -15.03 11.37
CA ILE A 39 -14.43 -15.77 12.08
C ILE A 39 -13.83 -16.72 13.11
N ALA A 40 -12.81 -17.49 12.73
CA ALA A 40 -12.11 -18.40 13.64
C ALA A 40 -11.46 -17.67 14.83
N LEU A 41 -10.84 -16.51 14.59
CA LEU A 41 -10.25 -15.67 15.64
C LEU A 41 -11.31 -15.10 16.60
N ASN A 42 -12.49 -14.73 16.10
CA ASN A 42 -13.58 -14.25 16.96
C ASN A 42 -14.16 -15.35 17.86
N GLN A 43 -14.10 -16.61 17.41
CA GLN A 43 -14.54 -17.79 18.17
C GLN A 43 -13.44 -18.40 19.04
N ALA A 44 -12.26 -17.78 19.09
CA ALA A 44 -11.09 -18.35 19.74
C ALA A 44 -11.12 -18.30 21.27
N ASP A 45 -10.35 -19.19 21.87
CA ASP A 45 -10.17 -19.38 23.30
C ASP A 45 -9.69 -18.10 24.03
N GLU A 46 -9.99 -18.00 25.32
CA GLU A 46 -9.74 -16.80 26.15
C GLU A 46 -8.27 -16.38 26.16
N ALA A 47 -7.35 -17.35 26.07
CA ALA A 47 -5.91 -17.08 25.98
C ALA A 47 -5.52 -16.32 24.70
N LEU A 48 -6.19 -16.57 23.57
CA LEU A 48 -5.93 -15.88 22.32
C LEU A 48 -6.57 -14.48 22.31
N GLN A 49 -7.79 -14.37 22.84
CA GLN A 49 -8.49 -13.08 23.04
C GLN A 49 -7.63 -12.10 23.86
N ASN A 50 -7.02 -12.58 24.96
CA ASN A 50 -6.14 -11.75 25.79
C ASN A 50 -4.87 -11.27 25.05
N LYS A 51 -4.27 -12.12 24.21
CA LYS A 51 -3.12 -11.72 23.37
C LYS A 51 -3.51 -10.68 22.33
N ILE A 52 -4.68 -10.84 21.71
CA ILE A 52 -5.22 -9.87 20.75
C ILE A 52 -5.50 -8.52 21.45
N ALA A 53 -6.14 -8.54 22.62
CA ALA A 53 -6.40 -7.34 23.40
C ALA A 53 -5.11 -6.59 23.79
N TYR A 54 -4.06 -7.33 24.16
CA TYR A 54 -2.74 -6.73 24.40
C TYR A 54 -2.13 -6.13 23.12
N ALA A 55 -2.20 -6.83 21.99
CA ALA A 55 -1.72 -6.33 20.70
C ALA A 55 -2.47 -5.07 20.23
N GLN A 56 -3.77 -4.97 20.50
CA GLN A 56 -4.59 -3.80 20.16
C GLN A 56 -4.11 -2.51 20.85
N GLN A 57 -3.48 -2.61 22.02
CA GLN A 57 -2.88 -1.45 22.71
C GLN A 57 -1.79 -0.79 21.86
N PHE A 58 -1.07 -1.58 21.05
CA PHE A 58 -0.04 -1.07 20.12
C PHE A 58 -0.64 -0.56 18.80
N ALA A 59 -1.79 -1.09 18.39
CA ALA A 59 -2.48 -0.65 17.16
C ALA A 59 -2.97 0.80 17.27
N ALA A 60 -3.41 1.22 18.46
CA ALA A 60 -3.82 2.60 18.71
C ALA A 60 -2.67 3.62 18.59
N GLN A 61 -1.41 3.15 18.64
CA GLN A 61 -0.24 4.01 18.71
C GLN A 61 0.31 4.40 17.33
N ASN A 62 -0.01 3.65 16.27
CA ASN A 62 0.49 3.86 14.92
C ASN A 62 -0.64 4.11 13.92
N VAL A 63 -1.36 5.22 14.09
CA VAL A 63 -2.28 5.70 13.04
C VAL A 63 -1.43 6.35 11.94
N ILE A 64 -1.09 5.58 10.92
CA ILE A 64 -0.44 6.10 9.71
C ILE A 64 -1.51 6.89 8.95
N ARG A 65 -1.47 8.22 9.08
CA ARG A 65 -2.36 9.14 8.37
C ARG A 65 -1.77 9.46 7.00
N GLU A 66 -2.62 9.73 6.02
CA GLU A 66 -2.24 9.97 4.61
C GLU A 66 -1.16 11.06 4.44
N ASP A 67 -1.14 12.06 5.31
CA ASP A 67 -0.13 13.13 5.38
C ASP A 67 1.26 12.65 5.85
N ASN A 68 1.36 11.43 6.40
CA ASN A 68 2.58 10.82 6.92
C ASN A 68 2.93 9.49 6.23
N LEU A 69 2.30 9.15 5.09
CA LEU A 69 2.68 8.00 4.27
C LEU A 69 3.78 8.39 3.27
N VAL A 70 4.96 7.78 3.42
CA VAL A 70 6.06 7.87 2.43
C VAL A 70 5.66 7.21 1.11
N TYR A 71 4.89 6.12 1.16
CA TYR A 71 4.36 5.41 -0.01
C TYR A 71 2.93 4.94 0.26
N SER A 72 2.00 5.23 -0.63
CA SER A 72 0.64 4.72 -0.65
C SER A 72 0.52 3.54 -1.62
N SER A 73 -0.27 2.53 -1.27
CA SER A 73 -0.58 1.40 -2.16
C SER A 73 -1.60 1.75 -3.25
N GLU A 74 -2.24 2.91 -3.16
CA GLU A 74 -3.32 3.32 -4.07
C GLU A 74 -2.77 3.93 -5.37
N LYS A 75 -1.56 4.47 -5.30
CA LYS A 75 -0.87 5.09 -6.43
C LYS A 75 0.31 4.22 -6.85
N ASP A 76 0.64 4.25 -8.13
CA ASP A 76 1.81 3.53 -8.63
C ASP A 76 3.10 4.08 -7.97
N LEU A 77 4.10 3.24 -7.72
CA LEU A 77 5.34 3.66 -7.07
C LEU A 77 6.10 4.67 -7.92
N LEU A 78 6.10 4.50 -9.25
CA LEU A 78 6.81 5.40 -10.15
C LEU A 78 6.19 6.80 -10.14
N ASP A 79 4.85 6.86 -10.15
CA ASP A 79 4.11 8.13 -10.11
C ASP A 79 4.34 8.87 -8.78
N GLN A 80 4.54 8.14 -7.68
CA GLN A 80 4.81 8.70 -6.35
C GLN A 80 6.23 9.23 -6.21
N ASP A 81 7.22 8.51 -6.75
CA ASP A 81 8.62 8.94 -6.73
C ASP A 81 8.82 10.21 -7.57
N ILE A 82 8.13 10.32 -8.71
CA ILE A 82 8.19 11.51 -9.57
C ILE A 82 7.59 12.73 -8.84
N GLU A 83 6.43 12.58 -8.20
CA GLU A 83 5.77 13.68 -7.50
C GLU A 83 6.55 14.17 -6.27
N ARG A 84 7.30 13.27 -5.61
CA ARG A 84 8.06 13.59 -4.39
C ARG A 84 9.55 13.80 -4.62
N LYS A 85 10.02 13.73 -5.86
CA LYS A 85 11.44 13.83 -6.21
C LYS A 85 12.13 15.02 -5.54
N ASP A 86 11.54 16.22 -5.65
CA ASP A 86 12.12 17.45 -5.10
C ASP A 86 12.20 17.44 -3.57
N GLN A 87 11.22 16.83 -2.88
CA GLN A 87 11.22 16.71 -1.42
C GLN A 87 12.24 15.70 -0.93
N ILE A 88 12.38 14.58 -1.65
CA ILE A 88 13.38 13.55 -1.37
C ILE A 88 14.79 14.14 -1.56
N ASP A 89 15.03 14.83 -2.68
CA ASP A 89 16.33 15.46 -2.96
C ASP A 89 16.71 16.47 -1.85
N ALA A 90 15.77 17.31 -1.39
CA ALA A 90 16.00 18.26 -0.30
C ALA A 90 16.27 17.58 1.07
N GLU A 91 15.58 16.49 1.40
CA GLU A 91 15.83 15.74 2.64
C GLU A 91 17.24 15.10 2.62
N TRP A 92 17.67 14.63 1.45
CA TRP A 92 19.01 14.06 1.28
C TRP A 92 20.11 15.12 1.45
N GLU A 93 19.94 16.31 0.90
CA GLU A 93 20.86 17.44 1.12
C GLU A 93 20.97 17.78 2.61
N GLN A 94 19.84 17.90 3.31
CA GLN A 94 19.81 18.18 4.74
C GLN A 94 20.54 17.10 5.56
N ARG A 95 20.35 15.82 5.22
CA ARG A 95 21.04 14.69 5.87
C ARG A 95 22.55 14.68 5.58
N LEU A 96 22.96 15.06 4.38
CA LEU A 96 24.37 15.17 4.02
C LEU A 96 25.06 16.31 4.80
N GLU A 97 24.38 17.45 4.97
CA GLU A 97 24.89 18.57 5.78
C GLU A 97 24.99 18.22 7.28
N LEU A 98 23.97 17.55 7.83
CA LEU A 98 23.97 17.05 9.22
C LEU A 98 25.08 16.02 9.46
N GLY A 99 25.26 15.06 8.55
CA GLY A 99 26.36 14.10 8.63
C GLY A 99 27.74 14.77 8.47
N SER A 100 27.83 15.84 7.68
CA SER A 100 29.08 16.59 7.48
C SER A 100 29.45 17.43 8.70
N THR A 101 28.47 18.09 9.33
CA THR A 101 28.66 18.91 10.53
C THR A 101 29.02 18.08 11.76
N GLN A 102 28.41 16.90 11.93
CA GLN A 102 28.72 16.00 13.05
C GLN A 102 30.15 15.43 13.01
N ASN A 103 30.73 15.28 11.82
CA ASN A 103 32.12 14.83 11.66
C ASN A 103 33.16 15.92 12.02
N LEU A 104 32.80 17.20 11.92
CA LEU A 104 33.67 18.34 12.24
C LEU A 104 33.81 18.57 13.77
N ASP A 105 32.79 18.19 14.56
CA ASP A 105 32.84 18.29 16.03
C ASP A 105 33.68 17.18 16.68
N THR A 106 33.91 16.06 16.00
CA THR A 106 34.76 14.94 16.50
C THR A 106 36.25 15.08 16.18
N THR A 107 36.66 16.11 15.45
CA THR A 107 38.05 16.30 14.98
C THR A 107 38.82 17.48 15.60
N ASN A 108 38.30 18.09 16.68
CA ASN A 108 39.04 19.06 17.52
C ASN A 108 39.39 18.49 18.90
#